data_AF-A0A662UTP0-F1
#
_entry.id   AF-A0A662UTP0-F1
#
_cell.length_a   1.000
_cell.length_b   1.000
_cell.length_c   1.000
_cell.angle_alpha   90.00
_cell.angle_beta   90.00
_cell.angle_gamma   90.00
#
_symmetry.space_group_name_H-M   'P 1'
#
loop_
_entity.id
_entity.type
_entity.pdbx_description
1 polymer ?
#
loop_
_entity_poly.entity_id
_entity_poly.type
_entity_poly.pdbx_seq_one_letter_code
_entity_poly.pdbx_strand_id
1 'polypeptide(L)'
;MLGCCGRRGLLVLIVWAWLFAGLLATTVLIACVRGVPLVIEHLIDMLGREPYLASYAEVVAVGGLPLAISLVCRDDFRVYGLARKGLERSLAVSVPPALAVLVVRTMLEGVSPRSFNLQFPYNAWYATLGVLAYGPLEVFFVVWLTVNTDYALNSLKRTLSPGLLITALAFGLSHIAISPQGGLVNAVKVTVIFFILGLIFKYTKNSVGPMVAWTLINGQVQHLLLGCLT
;
A
#
# COMPACT_ATOMS: atom_id res chain seq x y z
N MET A 1 5.82 -8.22 28.94
CA MET A 1 6.08 -7.64 27.60
C MET A 1 6.43 -8.79 26.66
N LEU A 2 5.62 -9.04 25.63
CA LEU A 2 5.82 -10.17 24.69
C LEU A 2 7.19 -10.07 24.02
N GLY A 3 8.05 -11.07 24.21
CA GLY A 3 9.44 -11.08 23.72
C GLY A 3 9.63 -10.87 22.21
N CYS A 4 8.58 -11.01 21.41
CA CYS A 4 8.61 -10.76 19.96
C CYS A 4 8.69 -9.27 19.59
N CYS A 5 8.09 -8.35 20.36
CA CYS A 5 8.05 -6.92 20.01
C CYS A 5 9.42 -6.23 20.04
N GLY A 6 10.41 -6.81 20.73
CA GLY A 6 11.79 -6.32 20.75
C GLY A 6 12.62 -6.75 19.53
N ARG A 7 12.20 -7.78 18.79
CA ARG A 7 12.95 -8.35 17.66
C ARG A 7 12.47 -7.76 16.32
N ARG A 8 12.66 -6.45 16.14
CA ARG A 8 12.16 -5.72 14.95
C ARG A 8 12.59 -6.33 13.62
N GLY A 9 13.84 -6.81 13.51
CA GLY A 9 14.33 -7.48 12.30
C GLY A 9 13.54 -8.76 11.96
N LEU A 10 13.18 -9.57 12.95
CA LEU A 10 12.36 -10.77 12.72
C LEU A 10 10.94 -10.40 12.27
N LEU A 11 10.34 -9.37 12.87
CA LEU A 11 9.01 -8.89 12.48
C LEU A 11 9.00 -8.37 11.04
N VAL A 12 10.07 -7.68 10.60
CA VAL A 12 10.23 -7.24 9.21
C VAL A 12 10.22 -8.44 8.25
N LEU A 13 10.97 -9.51 8.56
CA LEU A 13 10.99 -10.72 7.74
C LEU A 13 9.61 -11.41 7.70
N ILE A 14 8.92 -11.48 8.84
CA ILE A 14 7.55 -12.04 8.92
C ILE A 14 6.59 -11.23 8.05
N VAL A 15 6.65 -9.90 8.11
CA VAL A 15 5.79 -9.02 7.31
C VAL A 15 6.07 -9.17 5.81
N TRP A 16 7.34 -9.30 5.42
CA TRP A 16 7.70 -9.60 4.02
C TRP A 16 7.18 -10.96 3.54
N ALA A 17 7.33 -12.00 4.36
CA ALA A 17 6.79 -13.32 4.03
C ALA A 17 5.26 -13.30 3.95
N TRP A 18 4.62 -12.56 4.87
CA TRP A 18 3.17 -12.42 4.93
C TRP A 18 2.58 -11.67 3.74
N LEU A 19 3.29 -10.71 3.15
CA LEU A 19 2.83 -10.05 1.93
C LEU A 19 2.39 -11.06 0.87
N PHE A 20 3.18 -12.10 0.64
CA PHE A 20 2.85 -13.13 -0.36
C PHE A 20 1.87 -14.17 0.19
N ALA A 21 2.11 -14.66 1.42
CA ALA A 21 1.26 -15.69 2.02
C ALA A 21 -0.17 -15.20 2.29
N GLY A 22 -0.32 -13.99 2.81
CA GLY A 22 -1.59 -13.33 3.09
C GLY A 22 -2.36 -12.99 1.82
N LEU A 23 -1.68 -12.55 0.76
CA LEU A 23 -2.32 -12.30 -0.54
C LEU A 23 -2.89 -13.60 -1.12
N LEU A 24 -2.09 -14.66 -1.14
CA LEU A 24 -2.52 -15.98 -1.63
C LEU A 24 -3.65 -16.55 -0.78
N ALA A 25 -3.50 -16.55 0.55
CA ALA A 25 -4.49 -17.10 1.47
C ALA A 25 -5.84 -16.38 1.36
N THR A 26 -5.82 -15.04 1.27
CA THR A 26 -7.05 -14.25 1.13
C THR A 26 -7.72 -14.48 -0.21
N THR A 27 -6.93 -14.56 -1.30
CA THR A 27 -7.47 -14.84 -2.64
C THR A 27 -8.11 -16.23 -2.70
N VAL A 28 -7.47 -17.24 -2.12
CA VAL A 28 -8.02 -18.60 -2.01
C VAL A 28 -9.30 -18.61 -1.18
N LEU A 29 -9.32 -17.91 -0.05
CA LEU A 29 -10.51 -17.81 0.79
C LEU A 29 -11.69 -17.18 0.02
N ILE A 30 -11.45 -16.10 -0.72
CA ILE A 30 -12.46 -15.46 -1.57
C ILE A 30 -12.98 -16.47 -2.61
N ALA A 31 -12.08 -17.18 -3.28
CA ALA A 31 -12.46 -18.19 -4.28
C ALA A 31 -13.31 -19.31 -3.67
N CYS A 32 -12.96 -19.82 -2.49
CA CYS A 32 -13.76 -20.80 -1.76
C CYS A 32 -15.16 -20.28 -1.44
N VAL A 33 -15.29 -19.04 -0.96
CA VAL A 33 -16.59 -18.41 -0.65
C VAL A 33 -17.42 -18.19 -1.92
N ARG A 34 -16.77 -17.86 -3.04
CA ARG A 34 -17.41 -17.65 -4.35
C ARG A 34 -17.69 -18.94 -5.11
N GLY A 35 -17.24 -20.10 -4.62
CA GLY A 35 -17.35 -21.37 -5.33
C GLY A 35 -16.51 -21.43 -6.62
N VAL A 36 -15.44 -20.63 -6.70
CA VAL A 36 -14.53 -20.59 -7.85
C VAL A 36 -13.44 -21.66 -7.70
N PRO A 37 -13.14 -22.45 -8.75
CA PRO A 37 -12.05 -23.42 -8.71
C PRO A 37 -10.71 -22.78 -8.36
N LEU A 38 -9.87 -23.48 -7.59
CA LEU A 38 -8.53 -23.02 -7.17
C LEU A 38 -7.47 -23.19 -8.27
N VAL A 39 -7.83 -22.82 -9.51
CA VAL A 39 -6.97 -22.81 -10.68
C VAL A 39 -6.60 -21.35 -10.98
N ILE A 40 -5.31 -21.07 -11.22
CA ILE A 40 -4.78 -19.69 -11.36
C ILE A 40 -5.58 -18.85 -12.36
N GLU A 41 -5.92 -19.41 -13.52
CA GLU A 41 -6.71 -18.74 -14.56
C GLU A 41 -8.08 -18.29 -14.05
N HIS A 42 -8.74 -19.12 -13.25
CA HIS A 42 -10.06 -18.82 -12.67
C HIS A 42 -9.96 -17.78 -11.55
N LEU A 43 -8.86 -17.78 -10.78
CA LEU A 43 -8.60 -16.75 -9.78
C LEU A 43 -8.38 -15.38 -10.44
N ILE A 44 -7.62 -15.35 -11.53
CA ILE A 44 -7.36 -14.12 -12.31
C ILE A 44 -8.67 -13.62 -12.95
N ASP A 45 -9.47 -14.50 -13.55
CA ASP A 45 -10.77 -14.14 -14.13
C ASP A 45 -11.75 -13.61 -13.07
N MET A 46 -11.81 -14.24 -11.89
CA MET A 46 -12.63 -13.77 -10.77
C MET A 46 -12.25 -12.33 -10.36
N LEU A 47 -10.95 -12.08 -10.12
CA LEU A 47 -10.48 -10.74 -9.76
C LEU A 47 -10.57 -9.74 -10.92
N GLY A 48 -10.51 -10.20 -12.17
CA GLY A 48 -10.72 -9.36 -13.35
C GLY A 48 -12.17 -8.92 -13.52
N ARG A 49 -13.14 -9.79 -13.18
CA ARG A 49 -14.58 -9.47 -13.21
C ARG A 49 -15.01 -8.63 -12.02
N GLU A 50 -14.45 -8.90 -10.85
CA GLU A 50 -14.80 -8.24 -9.59
C GLU A 50 -13.54 -7.65 -8.91
N PRO A 51 -12.91 -6.62 -9.51
CA PRO A 51 -11.62 -6.08 -9.05
C PRO A 51 -11.68 -5.51 -7.63
N TYR A 52 -12.85 -5.09 -7.17
CA TYR A 52 -13.05 -4.60 -5.80
C TYR A 52 -12.77 -5.65 -4.72
N LEU A 53 -12.85 -6.95 -5.03
CA LEU A 53 -12.53 -8.02 -4.09
C LEU A 53 -11.05 -8.08 -3.74
N ALA A 54 -10.17 -7.63 -4.65
CA ALA A 54 -8.74 -7.56 -4.40
C ALA A 54 -8.40 -6.66 -3.20
N SER A 55 -9.27 -5.69 -2.88
CA SER A 55 -9.12 -4.82 -1.70
C SER A 55 -9.03 -5.60 -0.39
N TYR A 56 -9.71 -6.74 -0.26
CA TYR A 56 -9.58 -7.57 0.95
C TYR A 56 -8.18 -8.19 1.05
N ALA A 57 -7.68 -8.72 -0.06
CA ALA A 57 -6.36 -9.33 -0.11
C ALA A 57 -5.28 -8.27 0.18
N GLU A 58 -5.43 -7.07 -0.36
CA GLU A 58 -4.56 -5.92 -0.10
C GLU A 58 -4.57 -5.52 1.38
N VAL A 59 -5.76 -5.37 2.00
CA VAL A 59 -5.88 -5.06 3.42
C VAL A 59 -5.20 -6.12 4.28
N VAL A 60 -5.43 -7.40 4.02
CA VAL A 60 -4.87 -8.48 4.84
C VAL A 60 -3.36 -8.61 4.65
N ALA A 61 -2.88 -8.57 3.41
CA ALA A 61 -1.49 -8.85 3.06
C ALA A 61 -0.55 -7.66 3.32
N VAL A 62 -1.01 -6.44 3.01
CA VAL A 62 -0.17 -5.24 3.01
C VAL A 62 -0.35 -4.47 4.31
N GLY A 63 -1.52 -3.87 4.52
CA GLY A 63 -1.72 -2.96 5.66
C GLY A 63 -2.01 -3.64 7.00
N GLY A 64 -2.67 -4.79 6.97
CA GLY A 64 -3.33 -5.39 8.13
C GLY A 64 -2.36 -5.94 9.15
N LEU A 65 -1.39 -6.75 8.72
CA LEU A 65 -0.40 -7.32 9.63
C LEU A 65 0.51 -6.29 10.31
N PRO A 66 1.17 -5.32 9.61
CA PRO A 66 1.99 -4.33 10.30
C PRO A 66 1.16 -3.45 11.24
N LEU A 67 -0.10 -3.16 10.90
CA LEU A 67 -1.01 -2.44 11.79
C LEU A 67 -1.33 -3.26 13.04
N ALA A 68 -1.69 -4.54 12.87
CA ALA A 68 -1.94 -5.45 13.99
C ALA A 68 -0.71 -5.59 14.90
N ILE A 69 0.49 -5.74 14.32
CA ILE A 69 1.75 -5.78 15.08
C ILE A 69 1.93 -4.48 15.87
N SER A 70 1.72 -3.33 15.23
CA SER A 70 1.86 -2.02 15.89
C SER A 70 0.89 -1.88 17.08
N LEU A 71 -0.36 -2.33 16.93
CA LEU A 71 -1.37 -2.30 17.98
C LEU A 71 -1.02 -3.26 19.13
N VAL A 72 -0.65 -4.51 18.82
CA VAL A 72 -0.28 -5.54 19.82
C VAL A 72 0.98 -5.13 20.58
N CYS A 73 1.98 -4.57 19.89
CA CYS A 73 3.21 -4.08 20.49
C CYS A 73 3.06 -2.70 21.14
N ARG A 74 1.88 -2.05 21.01
CA ARG A 74 1.58 -0.71 21.53
C ARG A 74 2.60 0.32 21.07
N ASP A 75 2.93 0.26 19.78
CA ASP A 75 3.86 1.20 19.16
C ASP A 75 3.28 2.62 19.20
N ASP A 76 4.15 3.59 19.47
CA ASP A 76 3.80 5.00 19.34
C ASP A 76 3.74 5.35 17.84
N PHE A 77 2.54 5.51 17.28
CA PHE A 77 2.33 5.81 15.86
C PHE A 77 3.06 7.07 15.37
N ARG A 78 3.53 7.95 16.26
CA ARG A 78 4.40 9.08 15.90
C ARG A 78 5.72 8.61 15.27
N VAL A 79 6.21 7.41 15.59
CA VAL A 79 7.42 6.85 14.95
C VAL A 79 7.21 6.55 13.47
N TYR A 80 5.96 6.29 13.06
CA TYR A 80 5.56 6.11 11.67
C TYR A 80 5.09 7.42 11.02
N GLY A 81 5.29 8.56 11.68
CA GLY A 81 4.97 9.88 11.13
C GLY A 81 3.48 10.24 11.17
N LEU A 82 2.67 9.53 11.96
CA LEU A 82 1.27 9.91 12.22
C LEU A 82 1.21 10.91 13.39
N ALA A 83 1.62 12.14 13.12
CA ALA A 83 1.67 13.22 14.10
C ALA A 83 1.23 14.55 13.48
N ARG A 84 0.86 15.54 14.30
CA ARG A 84 0.65 16.92 13.83
C ARG A 84 1.97 17.60 13.41
N LYS A 85 3.06 17.27 14.09
CA LYS A 85 4.38 17.83 13.79
C LYS A 85 4.82 17.40 12.38
N GLY A 86 5.22 18.37 11.57
CA GLY A 86 5.69 18.14 10.19
C GLY A 86 4.57 17.84 9.18
N LEU A 87 3.29 17.83 9.59
CA LEU A 87 2.15 17.53 8.73
C LEU A 87 2.04 18.51 7.55
N GLU A 88 2.02 19.81 7.84
CA GLU A 88 1.91 20.85 6.82
C GLU A 88 3.05 20.77 5.81
N ARG A 89 4.28 20.58 6.29
CA ARG A 89 5.46 20.43 5.44
C ARG A 89 5.39 19.17 4.57
N SER A 90 4.92 18.06 5.13
CA SER A 90 4.74 16.79 4.41
C SER A 90 3.69 16.92 3.31
N LEU A 91 2.56 17.56 3.60
CA LEU A 91 1.53 17.85 2.61
C LEU A 91 2.04 18.80 1.52
N ALA A 92 2.70 19.90 1.90
CA ALA A 92 3.22 20.90 0.98
C ALA A 92 4.26 20.33 0.00
N VAL A 93 5.06 19.35 0.41
CA VAL A 93 6.06 18.72 -0.46
C VAL A 93 5.46 17.55 -1.26
N SER A 94 4.47 16.83 -0.73
CA SER A 94 3.94 15.62 -1.38
C SER A 94 2.78 15.89 -2.34
N VAL A 95 1.86 16.77 -1.97
CA VAL A 95 0.57 16.95 -2.67
C VAL A 95 0.74 17.68 -4.01
N PRO A 96 1.48 18.81 -4.13
CA PRO A 96 1.63 19.49 -5.42
C PRO A 96 2.17 18.61 -6.56
N PRO A 97 3.28 17.84 -6.40
CA PRO A 97 3.73 16.96 -7.46
C PRO A 97 2.75 15.82 -7.74
N ALA A 98 2.05 15.31 -6.73
CA ALA A 98 1.01 14.29 -6.93
C ALA A 98 -0.17 14.81 -7.76
N LEU A 99 -0.61 16.05 -7.51
CA LEU A 99 -1.64 16.71 -8.31
C LEU A 99 -1.18 16.95 -9.75
N ALA A 100 0.08 17.36 -9.95
CA ALA A 100 0.62 17.53 -11.30
C ALA A 100 0.60 16.20 -12.08
N VAL A 101 1.04 15.10 -11.45
CA VAL A 101 0.99 13.75 -12.04
C VAL A 101 -0.45 13.34 -12.34
N LEU A 102 -1.39 13.58 -11.43
CA LEU A 102 -2.81 13.29 -11.63
C LEU A 102 -3.37 14.05 -12.84
N VAL A 103 -3.14 15.37 -12.92
CA VAL A 103 -3.62 16.21 -14.02
C VAL A 103 -3.05 15.73 -15.35
N VAL A 104 -1.73 15.54 -15.45
CA VAL A 104 -1.08 15.06 -16.67
C VAL A 104 -1.66 13.72 -17.11
N ARG A 105 -1.84 12.78 -16.17
CA ARG A 105 -2.42 11.47 -16.46
C ARG A 105 -3.85 11.60 -17.01
N THR A 106 -4.70 12.39 -16.35
CA THR A 106 -6.09 12.59 -16.81
C THR A 106 -6.17 13.26 -18.18
N MET A 107 -5.24 14.15 -18.50
CA MET A 107 -5.16 14.80 -19.82
C MET A 107 -4.71 13.85 -20.92
N LEU A 108 -3.79 12.93 -20.63
CA LEU A 108 -3.21 12.01 -21.63
C LEU A 108 -4.06 10.75 -21.85
N GLU A 109 -4.58 10.16 -20.77
CA GLU A 109 -5.26 8.85 -20.81
C GLU A 109 -6.80 9.00 -20.90
N GLY A 110 -7.34 10.18 -20.60
CA GLY A 110 -8.77 10.38 -20.41
C GLY A 110 -9.31 9.68 -19.16
N VAL A 111 -10.59 9.89 -18.85
CA VAL A 111 -11.29 9.22 -17.74
C VAL A 111 -12.49 8.48 -18.32
N SER A 112 -12.35 7.19 -18.58
CA SER A 112 -13.44 6.31 -19.00
C SER A 112 -13.73 5.27 -17.92
N PRO A 113 -14.47 5.64 -16.86
CA PRO A 113 -14.74 4.71 -15.78
C PRO A 113 -15.72 3.63 -16.24
N ARG A 114 -15.38 2.37 -15.98
CA ARG A 114 -16.29 1.25 -16.15
C ARG A 114 -16.95 0.98 -14.81
N SER A 115 -18.25 1.21 -14.71
CA SER A 115 -19.04 0.89 -13.52
C SER A 115 -18.96 -0.60 -13.20
N PHE A 116 -18.87 -0.92 -11.91
CA PHE A 116 -18.99 -2.26 -11.37
C PHE A 116 -20.44 -2.63 -11.03
N ASN A 117 -21.41 -1.74 -11.25
CA ASN A 117 -22.84 -1.91 -10.98
C ASN A 117 -23.14 -2.31 -9.52
N LEU A 118 -22.34 -1.84 -8.57
CA LEU A 118 -22.53 -2.12 -7.15
C LEU A 118 -23.68 -1.27 -6.59
N GLN A 119 -24.62 -1.92 -5.90
CA GLN A 119 -25.70 -1.24 -5.19
C GLN A 119 -25.24 -0.77 -3.81
N PHE A 120 -25.89 0.28 -3.28
CA PHE A 120 -25.69 0.69 -1.90
C PHE A 120 -26.13 -0.43 -0.93
N PRO A 121 -25.37 -0.72 0.16
CA PRO A 121 -24.19 0.00 0.66
C PRO A 121 -22.83 -0.48 0.11
N TYR A 122 -22.82 -1.48 -0.77
CA TYR A 122 -21.60 -2.13 -1.24
C TYR A 122 -20.71 -1.20 -2.08
N ASN A 123 -21.29 -0.32 -2.90
CA ASN A 123 -20.53 0.69 -3.63
C ASN A 123 -19.66 1.56 -2.71
N ALA A 124 -20.26 2.17 -1.68
CA ALA A 124 -19.57 3.03 -0.73
C ALA A 124 -18.56 2.25 0.11
N TRP A 125 -18.90 1.02 0.50
CA TRP A 125 -18.00 0.13 1.23
C TRP A 125 -16.74 -0.17 0.43
N TYR A 126 -16.88 -0.68 -0.79
CA TYR A 126 -15.73 -1.08 -1.62
C TYR A 126 -14.92 0.11 -2.15
N ALA A 127 -15.57 1.25 -2.42
CA ALA A 127 -14.86 2.50 -2.70
C ALA A 127 -13.97 2.91 -1.52
N THR A 128 -14.52 2.91 -0.30
CA THR A 128 -13.77 3.26 0.91
C THR A 128 -12.65 2.26 1.19
N LEU A 129 -12.94 0.96 1.08
CA LEU A 129 -11.97 -0.10 1.30
C LEU A 129 -10.82 0.00 0.29
N GLY A 130 -11.12 0.23 -0.98
CA GLY A 130 -10.12 0.41 -2.04
C GLY A 130 -9.21 1.61 -1.80
N VAL A 131 -9.77 2.77 -1.45
CA VAL A 131 -9.01 3.98 -1.10
C VAL A 131 -8.09 3.73 0.10
N LEU A 132 -8.60 3.07 1.15
CA LEU A 132 -7.83 2.78 2.35
C LEU A 132 -6.70 1.78 2.08
N ALA A 133 -6.99 0.69 1.35
CA ALA A 133 -6.07 -0.40 1.09
C ALA A 133 -4.89 0.04 0.20
N TYR A 134 -5.19 0.58 -0.97
CA TYR A 134 -4.22 0.97 -1.99
C TYR A 134 -3.68 2.39 -1.81
N GLY A 135 -4.10 3.10 -0.75
CA GLY A 135 -3.64 4.44 -0.43
C GLY A 135 -2.89 4.48 0.90
N PRO A 136 -3.52 4.91 1.99
CA PRO A 136 -2.86 5.05 3.29
C PRO A 136 -2.21 3.77 3.84
N LEU A 137 -2.85 2.61 3.69
CA LEU A 137 -2.33 1.36 4.25
C LEU A 137 -1.06 0.87 3.55
N GLU A 138 -0.98 1.02 2.23
CA GLU A 138 0.20 0.67 1.45
C GLU A 138 1.41 1.55 1.84
N VAL A 139 1.18 2.86 1.99
CA VAL A 139 2.22 3.77 2.50
C VAL A 139 2.59 3.46 3.95
N PHE A 140 1.62 3.12 4.79
CA PHE A 140 1.89 2.69 6.16
C PHE A 140 2.75 1.42 6.18
N PHE A 141 2.48 0.43 5.34
CA PHE A 141 3.28 -0.79 5.20
C PHE A 141 4.74 -0.45 4.86
N VAL A 142 4.98 0.37 3.84
CA VAL A 142 6.34 0.77 3.43
C VAL A 142 7.05 1.58 4.52
N VAL A 143 6.36 2.52 5.16
CA VAL A 143 6.92 3.30 6.27
C VAL A 143 7.23 2.41 7.47
N TRP A 144 6.35 1.49 7.81
CA TRP A 144 6.53 0.54 8.91
C TRP A 144 7.76 -0.33 8.67
N LEU A 145 7.90 -0.91 7.47
CA LEU A 145 9.07 -1.69 7.10
C LEU A 145 10.35 -0.87 7.12
N THR A 146 10.32 0.36 6.59
CA THR A 146 11.46 1.28 6.60
C THR A 146 11.92 1.58 8.02
N VAL A 147 11.00 1.97 8.91
CA VAL A 147 11.30 2.33 10.30
C VAL A 147 11.84 1.13 11.07
N ASN A 148 11.20 -0.04 10.96
CA ASN A 148 11.61 -1.23 11.71
C ASN A 148 12.92 -1.84 11.17
N THR A 149 13.18 -1.73 9.86
CA THR A 149 14.48 -2.10 9.27
C THR A 149 15.57 -1.14 9.74
N ASP A 150 15.29 0.17 9.75
CA ASP A 150 16.23 1.16 10.27
C ASP A 150 16.49 1.00 11.77
N TYR A 151 15.50 0.56 12.54
CA TYR A 151 15.70 0.20 13.94
C TYR A 151 16.67 -0.97 14.05
N ALA A 152 16.45 -2.04 13.28
CA ALA A 152 17.30 -3.24 13.30
C ALA A 152 18.75 -2.95 12.85
N LEU A 153 18.93 -1.99 11.93
CA LEU A 153 20.24 -1.60 11.38
C LEU A 153 20.84 -0.36 12.06
N ASN A 154 20.25 0.14 13.15
CA ASN A 154 20.69 1.35 13.87
C ASN A 154 20.82 2.62 12.98
N SER A 155 19.93 2.79 12.00
CA SER A 155 19.96 3.87 10.99
C SER A 155 18.77 4.84 11.05
N LEU A 156 17.94 4.80 12.09
CA LEU A 156 16.73 5.63 12.24
C LEU A 156 16.93 7.13 11.98
N LYS A 157 18.07 7.68 12.41
CA LYS A 157 18.38 9.12 12.30
C LYS A 157 18.70 9.57 10.87
N ARG A 158 19.13 8.66 9.98
CA ARG A 158 19.53 9.00 8.60
C ARG A 158 18.31 9.26 7.74
N THR A 159 18.35 10.30 6.90
CA THR A 159 17.27 10.56 5.92
C THR A 159 17.31 9.56 4.77
N LEU A 160 18.48 9.43 4.14
CA LEU A 160 18.79 8.35 3.22
C LEU A 160 19.35 7.17 4.03
N SER A 161 18.54 6.15 4.24
CA SER A 161 18.85 5.05 5.15
C SER A 161 18.80 3.69 4.46
N PRO A 162 19.53 2.68 4.97
CA PRO A 162 19.43 1.31 4.46
C PRO A 162 18.00 0.77 4.49
N GLY A 163 17.21 1.07 5.54
CA GLY A 163 15.82 0.64 5.61
C GLY A 163 14.97 1.21 4.48
N LEU A 164 15.16 2.47 4.10
CA LEU A 164 14.45 3.09 2.97
C LEU A 164 14.84 2.42 1.65
N LEU A 165 16.14 2.27 1.40
CA LEU A 165 16.65 1.69 0.15
C LEU A 165 16.19 0.24 -0.03
N ILE A 166 16.36 -0.58 1.00
CA ILE A 166 15.95 -2.00 0.99
C ILE A 166 14.45 -2.11 0.80
N THR A 167 13.66 -1.33 1.54
CA THR A 167 12.19 -1.43 1.48
C THR A 167 11.65 -0.97 0.14
N ALA A 168 12.10 0.17 -0.39
CA ALA A 168 11.63 0.66 -1.68
C ALA A 168 11.98 -0.31 -2.82
N LEU A 169 13.19 -0.87 -2.81
CA LEU A 169 13.60 -1.86 -3.81
C LEU A 169 12.80 -3.16 -3.68
N ALA A 170 12.70 -3.73 -2.48
CA ALA A 170 11.98 -4.97 -2.25
C ALA A 170 10.49 -4.84 -2.59
N PHE A 171 9.87 -3.69 -2.24
CA PHE A 171 8.46 -3.44 -2.54
C PHE A 171 8.20 -3.22 -4.02
N GLY A 172 9.08 -2.48 -4.70
CA GLY A 172 8.98 -2.36 -6.15
C GLY A 172 9.18 -3.70 -6.86
N LEU A 173 10.15 -4.51 -6.45
CA LEU A 173 10.37 -5.84 -7.01
C LEU A 173 9.21 -6.80 -6.75
N SER A 174 8.52 -6.71 -5.60
CA SER A 174 7.36 -7.54 -5.33
C SER A 174 6.24 -7.32 -6.36
N HIS A 175 6.13 -6.11 -6.94
CA HIS A 175 5.16 -5.78 -8.00
C HIS A 175 5.35 -6.54 -9.31
N ILE A 176 6.52 -7.15 -9.54
CA ILE A 176 6.70 -8.08 -10.67
C ILE A 176 5.81 -9.32 -10.46
N ALA A 177 5.71 -9.81 -9.22
CA ALA A 177 4.95 -11.01 -8.88
C ALA A 177 3.48 -10.70 -8.57
N ILE A 178 3.20 -9.63 -7.83
CA ILE A 178 1.83 -9.33 -7.34
C ILE A 178 1.00 -8.51 -8.34
N SER A 179 1.65 -7.87 -9.32
CA SER A 179 0.97 -7.09 -10.36
C SER A 179 1.52 -7.41 -11.76
N PRO A 180 1.43 -8.68 -12.20
CA PRO A 180 2.11 -9.17 -13.41
C PRO A 180 1.71 -8.43 -14.69
N GLN A 181 0.50 -7.85 -14.74
CA GLN A 181 0.01 -7.05 -15.87
C GLN A 181 0.82 -5.77 -16.10
N GLY A 182 1.46 -5.22 -15.05
CA GLY A 182 2.30 -4.02 -15.14
C GLY A 182 3.78 -4.32 -15.42
N GLY A 183 4.21 -5.58 -15.23
CA GLY A 183 5.56 -6.05 -15.50
C GLY A 183 6.67 -5.23 -14.83
N LEU A 184 7.86 -5.24 -15.47
CA LEU A 184 9.06 -4.58 -14.95
C LEU A 184 8.92 -3.04 -14.89
N VAL A 185 8.21 -2.43 -15.84
CA VAL A 185 8.03 -0.98 -15.88
C VAL A 185 7.25 -0.50 -14.66
N ASN A 186 6.20 -1.23 -14.27
CA ASN A 186 5.45 -0.92 -13.05
C ASN A 186 6.32 -1.08 -11.79
N ALA A 187 7.10 -2.15 -11.70
CA ALA A 187 8.02 -2.37 -10.59
C ALA A 187 9.03 -1.21 -10.42
N VAL A 188 9.62 -0.73 -11.52
CA VAL A 188 10.52 0.43 -11.52
C VAL A 188 9.78 1.70 -11.07
N LYS A 189 8.59 1.95 -11.63
CA LYS A 189 7.76 3.11 -11.27
C LYS A 189 7.43 3.12 -9.78
N VAL A 190 6.95 2.00 -9.24
CA VAL A 190 6.64 1.84 -7.82
C VAL A 190 7.89 2.04 -6.96
N THR A 191 9.03 1.44 -7.34
CA THR A 191 10.31 1.62 -6.63
C THR A 191 10.66 3.11 -6.50
N VAL A 192 10.64 3.85 -7.61
CA VAL A 192 11.02 5.27 -7.64
C VAL A 192 10.04 6.11 -6.83
N ILE A 193 8.73 5.88 -6.99
CA ILE A 193 7.70 6.63 -6.26
C ILE A 193 7.86 6.38 -4.75
N PHE A 194 7.92 5.13 -4.30
CA PHE A 194 8.03 4.84 -2.86
C PHE A 194 9.37 5.25 -2.27
N PHE A 195 10.44 5.26 -3.07
CA PHE A 195 11.70 5.87 -2.64
C PHE A 195 11.53 7.38 -2.38
N ILE A 196 10.89 8.12 -3.30
CA ILE A 196 10.63 9.56 -3.14
C ILE A 196 9.69 9.83 -1.97
N LEU A 197 8.57 9.12 -1.89
CA LEU A 197 7.60 9.23 -0.79
C LEU A 197 8.25 8.90 0.57
N GLY A 198 9.09 7.86 0.60
CA GLY A 198 9.88 7.49 1.77
C GLY A 198 10.91 8.56 2.15
N LEU A 199 11.59 9.18 1.18
CA LEU A 199 12.46 10.34 1.44
C LEU A 199 11.69 11.51 2.04
N ILE A 200 10.50 11.82 1.52
CA ILE A 200 9.66 12.90 2.06
C ILE A 200 9.26 12.57 3.50
N PHE A 201 8.83 11.33 3.78
CA PHE A 201 8.58 10.87 5.15
C PHE A 201 9.82 11.05 6.03
N LYS A 202 10.99 10.57 5.61
CA LYS A 202 12.22 10.62 6.40
C LYS A 202 12.71 12.05 6.64
N TYR A 203 12.47 12.96 5.71
CA TYR A 203 12.81 14.37 5.79
C TYR A 203 11.86 15.17 6.69
N THR A 204 10.55 14.97 6.51
CA THR A 204 9.51 15.72 7.24
C THR A 204 9.13 15.08 8.58
N LYS A 205 9.53 13.83 8.80
CA LYS A 205 9.12 12.96 9.92
C LYS A 205 7.61 12.75 9.98
N ASN A 206 6.94 12.81 8.83
CA ASN A 206 5.50 12.72 8.73
C ASN A 206 5.07 11.98 7.45
N SER A 207 4.23 10.96 7.59
CA SER A 207 3.83 10.07 6.48
C SER A 207 2.47 10.43 5.88
N VAL A 208 1.72 11.36 6.46
CA VAL A 208 0.38 11.74 5.98
C VAL A 208 0.45 12.37 4.58
N GLY A 209 1.44 13.22 4.32
CA GLY A 209 1.68 13.76 2.98
C GLY A 209 1.89 12.65 1.94
N PRO A 210 2.85 11.72 2.16
CA PRO A 210 3.00 10.52 1.34
C PRO A 210 1.73 9.68 1.17
N MET A 211 0.94 9.48 2.23
CA MET A 211 -0.33 8.74 2.16
C MET A 211 -1.31 9.41 1.20
N VAL A 212 -1.49 10.73 1.32
CA VAL A 212 -2.37 11.50 0.42
C VAL A 212 -1.84 11.48 -1.01
N ALA A 213 -0.54 11.73 -1.19
CA ALA A 213 0.09 11.75 -2.51
C ALA A 213 -0.04 10.41 -3.24
N TRP A 214 0.22 9.29 -2.55
CA TRP A 214 0.04 7.96 -3.12
C TRP A 214 -1.42 7.69 -3.49
N THR A 215 -2.35 8.03 -2.59
CA THR A 215 -3.79 7.87 -2.84
C THR A 215 -4.23 8.60 -4.12
N LEU A 216 -3.68 9.78 -4.38
CA LEU A 216 -4.01 10.57 -5.58
C LEU A 216 -3.45 9.95 -6.87
N ILE A 217 -2.23 9.41 -6.84
CA ILE A 217 -1.53 8.94 -8.05
C ILE A 217 -1.67 7.44 -8.30
N ASN A 218 -2.12 6.66 -7.32
CA ASN A 218 -2.31 5.22 -7.48
C ASN A 218 -3.52 4.96 -8.39
N GLY A 219 -3.24 4.33 -9.54
CA GLY A 219 -4.27 4.00 -10.52
C GLY A 219 -5.32 3.02 -10.02
N GLN A 220 -4.95 2.13 -9.09
CA GLN A 220 -5.89 1.18 -8.51
C GLN A 220 -6.92 1.90 -7.62
N VAL A 221 -6.50 2.92 -6.86
CA VAL A 221 -7.41 3.75 -6.07
C VAL A 221 -8.45 4.42 -6.97
N GLN A 222 -8.01 5.01 -8.08
CA GLN A 222 -8.91 5.68 -9.03
C GLN A 222 -9.86 4.68 -9.70
N HIS A 223 -9.34 3.53 -10.14
CA HIS A 223 -10.12 2.48 -10.78
C HIS A 223 -11.23 1.97 -9.85
N LEU A 224 -10.90 1.70 -8.58
CA LEU A 224 -11.86 1.24 -7.59
C LEU A 224 -12.84 2.33 -7.18
N LEU A 225 -12.36 3.55 -6.93
CA LEU A 225 -13.21 4.65 -6.52
C LEU A 225 -14.27 4.99 -7.59
N LEU A 226 -13.83 5.15 -8.83
CA LEU A 226 -14.74 5.46 -9.93
C LEU A 226 -15.63 4.26 -10.25
N GLY A 227 -15.06 3.06 -10.43
CA GLY A 227 -15.84 1.88 -10.78
C GLY A 227 -16.87 1.48 -9.72
N CYS A 228 -16.61 1.73 -8.44
CA CYS A 228 -17.60 1.48 -7.38
C CYS A 228 -18.69 2.56 -7.33
N LEU A 229 -18.37 3.83 -7.58
CA LEU A 229 -19.30 4.95 -7.34
C LEU A 229 -20.07 5.44 -8.58
N THR A 230 -19.67 5.03 -9.79
CA THR A 230 -20.44 5.22 -11.04
C THR A 230 -21.35 4.03 -11.29
#